data_AF-A0A925EG33-F1
#
_entry.id   AF-A0A925EG33-F1
#
_cell.length_a   1.000
_cell.length_b   1.000
_cell.length_c   1.000
_cell.angle_alpha   90.00
_cell.angle_beta   90.00
_cell.angle_gamma   90.00
#
_symmetry.space_group_name_H-M   'P 1'
#
loop_
_entity.id
_entity.type
_entity.pdbx_description
1 polymer ?
#
loop_
_entity_poly.entity_id
_entity_poly.type
_entity_poly.pdbx_seq_one_letter_code
_entity_poly.pdbx_strand_id
1 'polypeptide(L)' 'NAPADMYAAMGAEDQRIYVVPSKKMVVIRMGNASDPLNPNFALSGFDNELWQKINAVIN' A
#
# COMPACT_ATOMS: atom_id res chain seq x y z
N ASN A 1 -1.91 10.40 1.52
CA ASN A 1 -3.04 9.81 2.28
C ASN A 1 -2.62 8.81 3.34
N ALA A 2 -1.44 8.20 3.24
CA ALA A 2 -0.93 7.32 4.29
C ALA A 2 -0.49 8.10 5.55
N PRO A 3 -0.51 7.46 6.74
CA PRO A 3 0.05 8.02 7.97
C PRO A 3 1.55 8.31 7.87
N ALA A 4 2.02 9.38 8.52
CA ALA A 4 3.41 9.80 8.46
C ALA A 4 4.38 8.87 9.21
N ASP A 5 3.89 8.10 10.18
CA ASP A 5 4.68 7.13 10.96
C ASP A 5 4.68 5.72 10.35
N MET A 6 4.19 5.57 9.11
CA MET A 6 4.13 4.30 8.42
C MET A 6 5.50 3.89 7.87
N TYR A 7 5.86 2.62 8.11
CA TYR A 7 6.96 1.95 7.43
C TYR A 7 6.39 1.10 6.28
N ALA A 8 7.02 1.17 5.11
CA ALA A 8 6.62 0.43 3.93
C ALA A 8 7.76 -0.45 3.41
N ALA A 9 7.44 -1.69 3.06
CA ALA A 9 8.31 -2.58 2.29
C ALA A 9 7.68 -2.87 0.93
N MET A 10 8.52 -2.93 -0.11
CA MET A 10 8.14 -3.22 -1.49
C MET A 10 8.78 -4.54 -1.93
N GLY A 11 7.98 -5.41 -2.52
CA GLY A 11 8.41 -6.64 -3.18
C GLY A 11 8.14 -6.59 -4.69
N ALA A 12 8.52 -7.66 -5.40
CA ALA A 12 8.20 -7.84 -6.81
C ALA A 12 6.68 -7.74 -7.06
N GLU A 13 6.28 -7.34 -8.26
CA GLU A 13 4.87 -7.22 -8.67
C GLU A 13 4.04 -6.33 -7.73
N ASP A 14 4.65 -5.23 -7.28
CA ASP A 14 4.05 -4.27 -6.37
C ASP A 14 3.64 -4.85 -5.01
N GLN A 15 4.13 -6.00 -4.56
CA GLN A 15 3.74 -6.53 -3.24
C GLN A 15 4.14 -5.54 -2.13
N ARG A 16 3.27 -5.32 -1.14
CA ARG A 16 3.48 -4.30 -0.10
C ARG A 16 3.22 -4.83 1.30
N ILE A 17 4.03 -4.36 2.23
CA ILE A 17 3.75 -4.44 3.65
C ILE A 17 3.78 -3.02 4.20
N TYR A 18 2.70 -2.61 4.86
CA TYR A 18 2.59 -1.35 5.57
C TYR A 18 2.47 -1.62 7.07
N VAL A 19 3.41 -1.12 7.86
CA VAL A 19 3.35 -1.17 9.32
C VAL A 19 3.07 0.25 9.83
N VAL A 20 1.94 0.43 10.53
CA VAL A 20 1.51 1.73 11.05
C VAL A 20 1.41 1.65 12.59
N PRO A 21 2.45 2.06 13.32
CA PRO A 21 2.49 2.01 14.78
C PRO A 21 1.34 2.77 15.45
N SER A 22 1.05 4.00 15.02
CA SER A 22 0.02 4.88 15.58
C SER A 22 -1.38 4.27 15.54
N LYS A 23 -1.65 3.41 14.55
CA LYS A 23 -2.93 2.72 14.37
C LYS A 23 -2.91 1.27 14.84
N LYS A 24 -1.77 0.77 15.38
CA LYS A 24 -1.57 -0.65 15.74
C LYS A 24 -1.98 -1.58 14.61
N MET A 25 -1.62 -1.22 13.38
CA MET A 25 -2.16 -1.82 12.17
C MET A 25 -1.03 -2.29 11.26
N VAL A 26 -1.23 -3.46 10.64
CA VAL A 26 -0.40 -3.96 9.54
C VAL A 26 -1.30 -4.25 8.35
N VAL A 27 -0.95 -3.74 7.17
CA VAL A 27 -1.66 -4.01 5.91
C VAL A 27 -0.72 -4.75 4.98
N ILE A 28 -1.18 -5.87 4.44
CA ILE A 28 -0.41 -6.72 3.53
C ILE A 28 -1.13 -6.78 2.18
N ARG A 29 -0.44 -6.33 1.12
CA ARG A 29 -0.88 -6.48 -0.27
C ARG A 29 -0.12 -7.65 -0.90
N MET A 30 -0.86 -8.68 -1.31
CA MET A 30 -0.35 -9.83 -2.04
C MET A 30 -1.07 -9.97 -3.39
N GLY A 31 -0.51 -10.78 -4.28
CA GLY A 31 -1.06 -11.08 -5.60
C GLY A 31 -0.30 -10.42 -6.72
N ASN A 32 -0.94 -10.34 -7.88
CA ASN A 32 -0.34 -9.87 -9.13
C ASN A 32 0.00 -8.37 -9.09
N ALA A 33 0.76 -7.92 -10.09
CA ALA A 33 1.09 -6.51 -10.29
C ALA A 33 -0.14 -5.60 -10.25
N SER A 34 0.01 -4.42 -9.64
CA SER A 34 -1.10 -3.46 -9.50
C SER A 34 -1.48 -2.84 -10.84
N ASP A 35 -0.50 -2.68 -11.73
CA ASP A 35 -0.67 -2.39 -13.14
C ASP A 35 -0.21 -3.61 -13.97
N PRO A 36 -1.14 -4.44 -14.47
CA PRO A 36 -0.81 -5.58 -15.32
C PRO A 36 -0.12 -5.21 -16.64
N LEU A 37 -0.29 -3.97 -17.12
CA LEU A 37 0.34 -3.48 -18.35
C LEU A 37 1.77 -2.99 -18.10
N ASN A 38 2.10 -2.62 -16.85
CA ASN A 38 3.42 -2.14 -16.45
C ASN A 38 3.92 -2.82 -15.14
N PRO A 39 4.10 -4.15 -15.12
CA PRO A 39 4.33 -4.90 -13.89
C PRO A 39 5.67 -4.63 -13.20
N ASN A 40 6.63 -4.02 -13.91
CA ASN A 40 7.95 -3.66 -13.40
C ASN A 40 8.03 -2.22 -12.88
N PHE A 41 6.96 -1.42 -13.04
CA PHE A 41 6.97 -0.05 -12.57
C PHE A 41 6.74 0.01 -11.06
N ALA A 42 7.75 0.45 -10.32
CA ALA A 42 7.71 0.55 -8.86
C ALA A 42 6.75 1.64 -8.33
N LEU A 43 6.36 2.58 -9.22
CA LEU A 43 5.46 3.70 -8.93
C LEU A 43 4.09 3.41 -9.57
N SER A 44 3.17 2.87 -8.76
CA SER A 44 1.77 2.76 -9.12
C SER A 44 0.93 3.76 -8.32
N GLY A 45 -0.18 4.23 -8.91
CA GLY A 45 -1.18 5.06 -8.20
C GLY A 45 -1.94 4.28 -7.11
N PHE A 46 -1.73 2.97 -7.04
CA PHE A 46 -2.46 2.03 -6.19
C PHE A 46 -2.42 2.43 -4.72
N ASP A 47 -1.25 2.77 -4.18
CA ASP A 47 -1.11 3.06 -2.76
C ASP A 47 -1.92 4.28 -2.34
N ASN A 48 -1.99 5.29 -3.21
CA ASN A 48 -2.77 6.49 -2.95
C ASN A 48 -4.28 6.17 -2.88
N GLU A 49 -4.79 5.38 -3.83
CA GLU A 49 -6.19 4.94 -3.86
C GLU A 49 -6.54 4.00 -2.70
N LEU A 50 -5.64 3.07 -2.37
CA LEU A 50 -5.81 2.16 -1.23
C LEU A 50 -5.95 2.96 0.06
N TRP A 51 -5.06 3.91 0.31
CA TRP A 51 -5.11 4.73 1.52
C TRP A 51 -6.32 5.66 1.56
N GLN A 52 -6.84 6.13 0.42
CA GLN A 52 -8.14 6.83 0.39
C GLN A 52 -9.26 5.93 0.89
N LYS A 53 -9.33 4.69 0.41
CA LYS A 53 -10.37 3.73 0.82
C LYS A 53 -10.25 3.34 2.28
N ILE A 54 -9.04 3.04 2.76
CA ILE A 54 -8.79 2.70 4.16
C ILE A 54 -9.23 3.85 5.07
N ASN A 55 -8.82 5.08 4.77
CA ASN A 55 -9.18 6.26 5.57
C ASN A 55 -10.70 6.50 5.63
N ALA A 56 -11.45 6.11 4.61
CA ALA A 56 -12.92 6.21 4.64
C ALA A 56 -13.58 5.28 5.66
N VAL A 57 -12.89 4.25 6.17
CA VAL A 57 -13.42 3.25 7.11
C VAL A 57 -12.83 3.36 8.52
N ILE A 58 -11.61 3.90 8.65
CA ILE A 58 -10.86 3.90 9.93
C ILE A 58 -10.66 5.28 10.55
N ASN A 59 -11.23 6.33 9.96
CA ASN A 59 -11.20 7.68 10.50
C ASN A 59 -12.34 7.90 11.50
#